data_AF-A0A820I9Z1-F1
#
_entry.id   AF-A0A820I9Z1-F1
#
_cell.length_a   1.000
_cell.length_b   1.000
_cell.length_c   1.000
_cell.angle_alpha   90.00
_cell.angle_beta   90.00
_cell.angle_gamma   90.00
#
_symmetry.space_group_name_H-M   'P 1'
#
loop_
_entity.id
_entity.type
_entity.pdbx_description
1 polymer ?
#
loop_
_entity_poly.entity_id
_entity_poly.type
_entity_poly.pdbx_seq_one_letter_code
_entity_poly.pdbx_strand_id
1 'polypeptide(L)'
;MRTLVQEYLLALNSQNDGLRIVEEFIKRMHGPTMICPFLRVLSNLISVCLAGIHHFFEDRKKFLLEDKENCRAYEEKTESQLICYTKILQTITCKNIVKNFVEDTRCEVHRTVLGIRKGKDGWFEMFCLNDILCNDDGETFSLMLSKLISCCCRRKRFLLSINKLLSSLMLLALRENQSSLDTLCAMLDLDAVENHDNKLQLISTLESTPSGLKMYAKACERQRALERLQQKGGPRELTLPSRSTDDDLAILLSSGPCGNLESLNLAFTNVTNACAEHLIKLPALKNLNLWSTRVS
;
A
#
# COMPACT_ATOMS: atom_id res chain seq x y z
N MET A 1 -20.06 -25.94 -7.71
CA MET A 1 -19.78 -25.14 -6.50
C MET A 1 -20.13 -23.67 -6.68
N ARG A 2 -19.73 -22.98 -7.77
CA ARG A 2 -20.11 -21.57 -8.01
C ARG A 2 -21.63 -21.34 -8.09
N THR A 3 -22.35 -22.19 -8.83
CA THR A 3 -23.83 -22.13 -8.95
C THR A 3 -24.54 -22.32 -7.62
N LEU A 4 -24.06 -23.25 -6.78
CA LEU A 4 -24.60 -23.48 -5.44
C LEU A 4 -24.49 -22.22 -4.55
N VAL A 5 -23.37 -21.51 -4.64
CA VAL A 5 -23.17 -20.26 -3.88
C VAL A 5 -24.09 -19.15 -4.42
N GLN A 6 -24.31 -19.07 -5.73
CA GLN A 6 -25.26 -18.12 -6.32
C GLN A 6 -26.68 -18.40 -5.85
N GLU A 7 -27.13 -19.65 -5.94
CA GLU A 7 -28.45 -20.07 -5.47
C GLU A 7 -28.65 -19.81 -3.98
N TYR A 8 -27.62 -20.06 -3.17
CA TYR A 8 -27.66 -19.76 -1.74
C TYR A 8 -27.81 -18.26 -1.44
N LEU A 9 -27.05 -17.40 -2.13
CA LEU A 9 -27.14 -15.94 -1.97
C LEU A 9 -28.51 -15.39 -2.40
N LEU A 10 -29.06 -15.93 -3.49
CA LEU A 10 -30.38 -15.55 -3.98
C LEU A 10 -31.51 -16.08 -3.07
N ALA A 11 -31.33 -17.28 -2.50
CA ALA A 11 -32.26 -17.82 -1.50
C ALA A 11 -32.24 -17.00 -0.21
N LEU A 12 -31.07 -16.54 0.24
CA LEU A 12 -30.93 -15.59 1.36
C LEU A 12 -31.66 -14.27 1.06
N ASN A 13 -31.51 -13.72 -0.16
CA ASN A 13 -32.20 -12.50 -0.58
C ASN A 13 -33.72 -12.66 -0.70
N SER A 14 -34.22 -13.89 -0.81
CA SER A 14 -35.66 -14.17 -0.92
C SER A 14 -36.35 -14.31 0.44
N GLN A 15 -35.61 -14.19 1.55
CA GLN A 15 -36.17 -14.20 2.90
C GLN A 15 -36.85 -12.85 3.24
N ASN A 16 -37.62 -12.80 4.33
CA ASN A 16 -38.48 -11.66 4.67
C ASN A 16 -37.75 -10.31 4.77
N ASP A 17 -36.50 -10.27 5.24
CA ASP A 17 -35.71 -9.03 5.32
C ASP A 17 -34.82 -8.79 4.08
N GLY A 18 -34.94 -9.65 3.06
CA GLY A 18 -34.30 -9.57 1.76
C GLY A 18 -32.82 -9.21 1.78
N LEU A 19 -32.48 -8.08 1.14
CA LEU A 19 -31.10 -7.59 1.02
C LEU A 19 -30.42 -7.34 2.38
N ARG A 20 -31.18 -7.05 3.45
CA ARG A 20 -30.59 -6.79 4.78
C ARG A 20 -29.96 -8.04 5.38
N ILE A 21 -30.57 -9.21 5.19
CA ILE A 21 -30.00 -10.49 5.63
C ILE A 21 -28.72 -10.79 4.87
N VAL A 22 -28.69 -10.52 3.56
CA VAL A 22 -27.50 -10.70 2.73
C VAL A 22 -26.36 -9.79 3.22
N GLU A 23 -26.66 -8.54 3.56
CA GLU A 23 -25.66 -7.64 4.14
C GLU A 23 -25.15 -8.12 5.50
N GLU A 24 -26.04 -8.53 6.40
CA GLU A 24 -25.64 -9.05 7.71
C GLU A 24 -24.82 -10.32 7.58
N PHE A 25 -25.17 -11.20 6.65
CA PHE A 25 -24.40 -12.41 6.35
C PHE A 25 -22.97 -12.05 5.94
N ILE A 26 -22.79 -11.13 4.98
CA ILE A 26 -21.45 -10.69 4.55
C ILE A 26 -20.68 -10.02 5.69
N LYS A 27 -21.34 -9.18 6.49
CA LYS A 27 -20.73 -8.53 7.66
C LYS A 27 -20.31 -9.56 8.72
N ARG A 28 -21.09 -10.62 8.94
CA ARG A 28 -20.82 -11.69 9.92
C ARG A 28 -19.82 -12.73 9.41
N MET A 29 -19.63 -12.86 8.10
CA MET A 29 -18.53 -13.67 7.53
C MET A 29 -17.16 -13.20 8.03
N HIS A 30 -17.07 -11.95 8.49
CA HIS A 30 -15.93 -11.39 9.21
C HIS A 30 -16.37 -10.82 10.55
N GLY A 31 -16.61 -11.69 11.54
CA GLY A 31 -16.83 -11.24 12.92
C GLY A 31 -15.68 -10.37 13.45
N PRO A 32 -15.92 -9.54 14.48
CA PRO A 32 -14.93 -8.60 15.04
C PRO A 32 -13.68 -9.30 15.60
N THR A 33 -13.75 -10.60 15.87
CA THR A 33 -12.68 -11.45 16.38
C THR A 33 -12.11 -12.41 15.33
N MET A 34 -12.65 -12.41 14.10
CA MET A 34 -12.29 -13.37 13.07
C MET A 34 -10.98 -12.93 12.41
N ILE A 35 -9.87 -13.50 12.88
CA ILE A 35 -8.64 -13.66 12.10
C ILE A 35 -9.07 -14.33 10.80
N CYS A 36 -9.17 -13.58 9.70
CA CYS A 36 -9.68 -14.10 8.43
C CYS A 36 -8.87 -15.36 8.03
N PRO A 37 -9.44 -16.58 8.08
CA PRO A 37 -8.63 -17.78 7.90
C PRO A 37 -8.38 -18.07 6.42
N PHE A 38 -9.11 -17.43 5.50
CA PHE A 38 -9.04 -17.73 4.08
C PHE A 38 -9.09 -16.47 3.24
N LEU A 39 -7.91 -16.00 2.86
CA LEU A 39 -7.57 -14.90 1.94
C LEU A 39 -8.33 -14.93 0.59
N ARG A 40 -9.14 -15.98 0.32
CA ARG A 40 -9.83 -16.23 -0.95
C ARG A 40 -11.35 -16.15 -0.86
N VAL A 41 -11.96 -16.12 0.32
CA VAL A 41 -13.43 -16.20 0.44
C VAL A 41 -14.10 -14.99 -0.22
N LEU A 42 -13.63 -13.78 0.08
CA LEU A 42 -14.15 -12.55 -0.54
C LEU A 42 -13.84 -12.48 -2.04
N SER A 43 -12.62 -12.85 -2.44
CA SER A 43 -12.23 -12.88 -3.86
C SER A 43 -13.08 -13.89 -4.66
N ASN A 44 -13.38 -15.05 -4.09
CA ASN A 44 -14.27 -16.05 -4.67
C ASN A 44 -15.71 -15.53 -4.71
N LEU A 45 -16.18 -14.84 -3.67
CA LEU A 45 -17.53 -14.28 -3.62
C LEU A 45 -17.72 -13.15 -4.66
N ILE A 46 -16.71 -12.28 -4.82
CA ILE A 46 -16.66 -11.29 -5.91
C ILE A 46 -16.70 -12.00 -7.27
N SER A 47 -15.88 -13.03 -7.47
CA SER A 47 -15.85 -13.81 -8.72
C SER A 47 -17.21 -14.46 -9.01
N VAL A 48 -17.92 -14.94 -7.99
CA VAL A 48 -19.26 -15.53 -8.10
C VAL A 48 -20.31 -14.48 -8.47
N CYS A 49 -20.25 -13.29 -7.87
CA CYS A 49 -21.16 -12.18 -8.18
C CYS A 49 -20.93 -11.67 -9.61
N LEU A 50 -19.68 -11.46 -10.02
CA LEU A 50 -19.33 -11.03 -11.39
C LEU A 50 -19.75 -12.06 -12.44
N ALA A 51 -19.59 -13.36 -12.16
CA ALA A 51 -20.08 -14.41 -13.06
C ALA A 51 -21.61 -14.38 -13.20
N GLY A 52 -22.34 -14.11 -12.11
CA GLY A 52 -23.80 -13.95 -12.13
C GLY A 52 -24.25 -12.73 -12.95
N ILE A 53 -23.56 -11.61 -12.79
CA ILE A 53 -23.81 -10.39 -13.57
C ILE A 53 -23.51 -10.62 -15.05
N HIS A 54 -22.40 -11.29 -15.38
CA HIS A 54 -22.07 -11.62 -16.77
C HIS A 54 -23.13 -12.53 -17.41
N HIS A 55 -23.60 -13.55 -16.68
CA HIS A 55 -24.66 -14.43 -17.15
C HIS A 55 -25.97 -13.67 -17.43
N PHE A 56 -26.33 -12.72 -16.56
CA PHE A 56 -27.47 -11.82 -16.77
C PHE A 56 -27.40 -11.10 -18.12
N PHE A 57 -26.25 -10.49 -18.44
CA PHE A 57 -26.11 -9.70 -19.68
C PHE A 57 -26.08 -10.60 -20.93
N GLU A 58 -25.48 -11.78 -20.85
CA GLU A 58 -25.50 -12.77 -21.92
C GLU A 58 -26.91 -13.30 -22.19
N ASP A 59 -27.67 -13.62 -21.15
CA ASP A 59 -29.04 -14.11 -21.30
C ASP A 59 -29.98 -13.02 -21.79
N ARG A 60 -29.83 -11.78 -21.31
CA ARG A 60 -30.58 -10.63 -21.83
C ARG A 60 -30.29 -10.41 -23.32
N LYS A 61 -29.04 -10.58 -23.76
CA LYS A 61 -28.64 -10.47 -25.18
C LYS A 61 -29.32 -11.54 -26.04
N LYS A 62 -29.45 -12.78 -25.53
CA LYS A 62 -30.17 -13.87 -26.20
C LYS A 62 -31.69 -13.62 -26.25
N PHE A 63 -32.27 -13.14 -25.15
CA PHE A 63 -33.70 -12.83 -25.08
C PHE A 63 -34.13 -11.71 -26.04
N LEU A 64 -33.28 -10.70 -26.26
CA LEU A 64 -33.51 -9.65 -27.26
C LEU A 64 -33.56 -10.17 -28.70
N LEU A 65 -33.09 -11.40 -28.95
CA LEU A 65 -33.06 -12.03 -30.27
C LEU A 65 -34.23 -13.01 -30.50
N GLU A 66 -34.91 -13.51 -29.46
CA GLU A 66 -35.75 -14.72 -29.61
C GLU A 66 -37.24 -14.61 -29.20
N ASP A 67 -37.70 -13.84 -28.19
CA ASP A 67 -39.17 -13.69 -27.99
C ASP A 67 -39.62 -12.65 -26.94
N LYS A 68 -40.81 -12.06 -27.11
CA LYS A 68 -41.31 -10.90 -26.31
C LYS A 68 -42.43 -11.20 -25.29
N GLU A 69 -43.04 -12.40 -25.29
CA GLU A 69 -44.29 -12.63 -24.54
C GLU A 69 -44.13 -12.96 -23.04
N ASN A 70 -42.92 -13.27 -22.55
CA ASN A 70 -42.65 -13.56 -21.13
C ASN A 70 -41.75 -12.52 -20.42
N CYS A 71 -41.66 -11.30 -20.99
CA CYS A 71 -40.62 -10.32 -20.66
C CYS A 71 -40.67 -9.80 -19.21
N ARG A 72 -41.86 -9.44 -18.68
CA ARG A 72 -41.95 -8.70 -17.40
C ARG A 72 -41.57 -9.53 -16.17
N ALA A 73 -42.07 -10.76 -16.05
CA ALA A 73 -41.78 -11.62 -14.90
C ALA A 73 -40.33 -12.12 -14.92
N TYR A 74 -39.76 -12.31 -16.12
CA TYR A 74 -38.34 -12.60 -16.30
C TYR A 74 -37.49 -11.38 -15.93
N GLU A 75 -37.80 -10.20 -16.45
CA GLU A 75 -37.09 -8.95 -16.13
C GLU A 75 -37.09 -8.65 -14.63
N GLU A 76 -38.23 -8.75 -13.95
CA GLU A 76 -38.35 -8.46 -12.51
C GLU A 76 -37.56 -9.45 -11.62
N LYS A 77 -37.60 -10.75 -11.95
CA LYS A 77 -36.80 -11.76 -11.26
C LYS A 77 -35.30 -11.53 -11.48
N THR A 78 -34.91 -11.18 -12.70
CA THR A 78 -33.49 -11.04 -13.05
C THR A 78 -32.92 -9.69 -12.59
N GLU A 79 -33.76 -8.65 -12.46
CA GLU A 79 -33.43 -7.36 -11.84
C GLU A 79 -33.19 -7.51 -10.33
N SER A 80 -34.04 -8.27 -9.62
CA SER A 80 -33.83 -8.58 -8.19
C SER A 80 -32.50 -9.32 -7.95
N GLN A 81 -32.13 -10.25 -8.84
CA GLN A 81 -30.83 -10.94 -8.80
C GLN A 81 -29.66 -9.97 -9.02
N LEU A 82 -29.78 -9.06 -9.99
CA LEU A 82 -28.76 -8.05 -10.27
C LEU A 82 -28.58 -7.09 -9.09
N ILE A 83 -29.68 -6.63 -8.48
CA ILE A 83 -29.65 -5.79 -7.27
C ILE A 83 -28.96 -6.53 -6.13
N CYS A 84 -29.27 -7.82 -5.94
CA CYS A 84 -28.60 -8.65 -4.94
C CYS A 84 -27.08 -8.73 -5.16
N TYR A 85 -26.62 -9.06 -6.37
CA TYR A 85 -25.18 -9.13 -6.65
C TYR A 85 -24.48 -7.77 -6.53
N THR A 86 -25.14 -6.70 -6.97
CA THR A 86 -24.59 -5.34 -6.86
C THR A 86 -24.48 -4.92 -5.40
N LYS A 87 -25.48 -5.25 -4.57
CA LYS A 87 -25.48 -4.98 -3.13
C LYS A 87 -24.45 -5.81 -2.38
N ILE A 88 -24.28 -7.09 -2.75
CA ILE A 88 -23.20 -7.95 -2.24
C ILE A 88 -21.84 -7.32 -2.56
N LEU A 89 -21.62 -6.91 -3.80
CA LEU A 89 -20.37 -6.26 -4.21
C LEU A 89 -20.14 -4.96 -3.43
N GLN A 90 -21.15 -4.09 -3.29
CA GLN A 90 -21.09 -2.87 -2.47
C GLN A 90 -20.79 -3.15 -0.98
N THR A 91 -21.27 -4.27 -0.47
CA THR A 91 -21.06 -4.67 0.93
C THR A 91 -19.71 -5.33 1.15
N ILE A 92 -19.18 -6.05 0.16
CA ILE A 92 -17.83 -6.63 0.19
C ILE A 92 -16.75 -5.57 -0.04
N THR A 93 -17.02 -4.55 -0.87
CA THR A 93 -16.10 -3.42 -1.08
C THR A 93 -16.01 -2.49 0.14
N CYS A 94 -16.58 -2.89 1.28
CA CYS A 94 -16.63 -2.09 2.49
C CYS A 94 -15.25 -1.89 3.09
N LYS A 95 -14.84 -0.61 3.06
CA LYS A 95 -13.81 0.05 3.89
C LYS A 95 -13.42 -0.67 5.17
N ASN A 96 -14.38 -1.25 5.90
CA ASN A 96 -14.13 -2.02 7.13
C ASN A 96 -13.12 -3.16 6.94
N ILE A 97 -13.16 -3.89 5.82
CA ILE A 97 -12.17 -4.96 5.55
C ILE A 97 -10.77 -4.36 5.38
N VAL A 98 -10.68 -3.25 4.66
CA VAL A 98 -9.42 -2.52 4.49
C VAL A 98 -8.91 -1.95 5.81
N LYS A 99 -9.80 -1.38 6.63
CA LYS A 99 -9.48 -0.88 7.96
C LYS A 99 -8.92 -2.01 8.84
N ASN A 100 -9.56 -3.18 8.83
CA ASN A 100 -9.05 -4.36 9.54
C ASN A 100 -7.66 -4.78 9.06
N PHE A 101 -7.39 -4.73 7.75
CA PHE A 101 -6.04 -5.01 7.24
C PHE A 101 -5.01 -4.01 7.73
N VAL A 102 -5.35 -2.72 7.74
CA VAL A 102 -4.46 -1.64 8.22
C VAL A 102 -4.20 -1.73 9.73
N GLU A 103 -5.20 -2.12 10.50
CA GLU A 103 -5.11 -2.24 11.96
C GLU A 103 -4.41 -3.53 12.42
N ASP A 104 -4.25 -4.53 11.54
CA ASP A 104 -3.54 -5.78 11.87
C ASP A 104 -2.10 -5.49 12.34
N THR A 105 -1.60 -6.33 13.25
CA THR A 105 -0.25 -6.20 13.82
C THR A 105 0.83 -6.75 12.89
N ARG A 106 0.47 -7.58 11.91
CA ARG A 106 1.41 -8.28 11.03
C ARG A 106 1.64 -7.50 9.74
N CYS A 107 2.92 -7.24 9.45
CA CYS A 107 3.38 -6.55 8.23
C CYS A 107 2.92 -7.21 6.92
N GLU A 108 2.75 -8.53 6.90
CA GLU A 108 2.33 -9.28 5.72
C GLU A 108 0.89 -8.95 5.31
N VAL A 109 0.03 -8.65 6.28
CA VAL A 109 -1.37 -8.27 6.07
C VAL A 109 -1.46 -6.86 5.48
N HIS A 110 -0.62 -5.91 5.92
CA HIS A 110 -0.60 -4.58 5.29
C HIS A 110 -0.32 -4.65 3.79
N ARG A 111 0.51 -5.60 3.36
CA ARG A 111 0.85 -5.76 1.93
C ARG A 111 -0.28 -6.33 1.10
N THR A 112 -1.34 -6.89 1.69
CA THR A 112 -2.48 -7.41 0.92
C THR A 112 -3.33 -6.32 0.31
N VAL A 113 -3.20 -5.08 0.78
CA VAL A 113 -3.85 -3.94 0.12
C VAL A 113 -3.16 -3.54 -1.20
N LEU A 114 -1.90 -3.96 -1.40
CA LEU A 114 -1.16 -3.71 -2.63
C LEU A 114 -1.49 -4.76 -3.70
N GLY A 115 -1.21 -4.44 -4.96
CA GLY A 115 -1.36 -5.37 -6.07
C GLY A 115 -0.53 -6.65 -5.91
N ILE A 116 -1.13 -7.80 -6.22
CA ILE A 116 -0.49 -9.14 -6.14
C ILE A 116 0.71 -9.24 -7.10
N ARG A 117 0.65 -8.54 -8.24
CA ARG A 117 1.70 -8.53 -9.27
C ARG A 117 2.23 -7.12 -9.45
N LYS A 118 3.52 -7.01 -9.76
CA LYS A 118 4.15 -5.72 -10.06
C LYS A 118 3.40 -5.01 -11.19
N GLY A 119 2.99 -3.77 -10.95
CA GLY A 119 2.26 -2.94 -11.92
C GLY A 119 0.77 -3.25 -12.07
N LYS A 120 0.20 -4.12 -11.24
CA LYS A 120 -1.26 -4.28 -11.13
C LYS A 120 -1.78 -3.50 -9.94
N ASP A 121 -2.93 -2.88 -10.13
CA ASP A 121 -3.61 -2.13 -9.09
C ASP A 121 -4.20 -3.08 -8.04
N GLY A 122 -4.05 -2.71 -6.78
CA GLY A 122 -4.66 -3.37 -5.63
C GLY A 122 -5.76 -2.51 -5.01
N TRP A 123 -6.13 -2.86 -3.79
CA TRP A 123 -7.10 -2.09 -3.00
C TRP A 123 -6.56 -0.67 -2.75
N PHE A 124 -5.25 -0.53 -2.59
CA PHE A 124 -4.61 0.76 -2.38
C PHE A 124 -4.92 1.78 -3.50
N GLU A 125 -4.78 1.39 -4.76
CA GLU A 125 -5.13 2.25 -5.89
C GLU A 125 -6.64 2.45 -6.05
N MET A 126 -7.45 1.42 -5.84
CA MET A 126 -8.91 1.51 -6.02
C MET A 126 -9.61 2.45 -5.04
N PHE A 127 -9.02 2.70 -3.87
CA PHE A 127 -9.52 3.68 -2.88
C PHE A 127 -8.88 5.07 -3.05
N CYS A 128 -7.98 5.24 -4.02
CA CYS A 128 -7.38 6.54 -4.31
C CYS A 128 -8.45 7.55 -4.79
N LEU A 129 -8.19 8.84 -4.59
CA LEU A 129 -9.08 9.91 -5.06
C LEU A 129 -9.42 9.74 -6.54
N ASN A 130 -10.70 9.91 -6.86
CA ASN A 130 -11.31 9.78 -8.20
C ASN A 130 -11.41 8.33 -8.73
N ASP A 131 -11.10 7.32 -7.92
CA ASP A 131 -11.31 5.91 -8.27
C ASP A 131 -12.64 5.37 -7.69
N ILE A 132 -13.10 4.24 -8.23
CA ILE A 132 -14.47 3.72 -8.11
C ILE A 132 -14.86 3.43 -6.65
N LEU A 133 -13.91 3.08 -5.78
CA LEU A 133 -14.19 2.74 -4.38
C LEU A 133 -13.98 3.91 -3.41
N CYS A 134 -13.50 5.07 -3.89
CA CYS A 134 -13.29 6.25 -3.07
C CYS A 134 -14.61 7.02 -2.86
N ASN A 135 -15.33 6.68 -1.79
CA ASN A 135 -16.55 7.38 -1.35
C ASN A 135 -16.40 8.00 0.06
N ASP A 136 -15.17 8.26 0.52
CA ASP A 136 -14.83 8.97 1.77
C ASP A 136 -13.77 10.06 1.57
N ASP A 137 -13.74 10.69 0.39
CA ASP A 137 -12.80 11.79 0.14
C ASP A 137 -11.31 11.40 0.39
N GLY A 138 -10.98 10.11 0.27
CA GLY A 138 -9.63 9.58 0.43
C GLY A 138 -9.24 9.25 1.88
N GLU A 139 -10.18 9.19 2.82
CA GLU A 139 -9.90 8.82 4.23
C GLU A 139 -9.33 7.40 4.34
N THR A 140 -9.99 6.41 3.75
CA THR A 140 -9.51 5.01 3.76
C THR A 140 -8.17 4.86 3.05
N PHE A 141 -7.96 5.59 1.94
CA PHE A 141 -6.67 5.65 1.26
C PHE A 141 -5.58 6.22 2.16
N SER A 142 -5.86 7.33 2.84
CA SER A 142 -4.93 7.98 3.76
C SER A 142 -4.53 7.09 4.93
N LEU A 143 -5.49 6.30 5.44
CA LEU A 143 -5.24 5.32 6.50
C LEU A 143 -4.31 4.20 6.02
N MET A 144 -4.57 3.62 4.84
CA MET A 144 -3.67 2.64 4.22
C MET A 144 -2.28 3.22 3.99
N LEU A 145 -2.20 4.42 3.43
CA LEU A 145 -0.95 5.11 3.15
C LEU A 145 -0.13 5.32 4.43
N SER A 146 -0.77 5.82 5.49
CA SER A 146 -0.14 6.02 6.81
C SER A 146 0.52 4.74 7.31
N LYS A 147 -0.19 3.61 7.26
CA LYS A 147 0.32 2.34 7.76
C LYS A 147 1.44 1.78 6.89
N LEU A 148 1.28 1.86 5.57
CA LEU A 148 2.31 1.41 4.63
C LEU A 148 3.61 2.21 4.81
N ILE A 149 3.53 3.54 4.92
CA ILE A 149 4.68 4.42 5.11
C ILE A 149 5.30 4.28 6.49
N SER A 150 4.52 4.09 7.56
CA SER A 150 5.07 3.96 8.92
C SER A 150 5.66 2.57 9.21
N CYS A 151 5.20 1.52 8.53
CA CYS A 151 5.54 0.14 8.88
C CYS A 151 6.37 -0.59 7.82
N CYS A 152 5.81 -0.82 6.63
CA CYS A 152 6.31 -1.86 5.72
C CYS A 152 7.03 -1.35 4.47
N CYS A 153 6.73 -0.12 4.08
CA CYS A 153 6.96 0.39 2.73
C CYS A 153 7.65 1.77 2.69
N ARG A 154 8.30 2.21 3.77
CA ARG A 154 9.18 3.41 3.74
C ARG A 154 10.46 3.15 2.94
N ARG A 155 10.32 2.87 1.65
CA ARG A 155 11.41 2.51 0.74
C ARG A 155 11.25 3.26 -0.56
N LYS A 156 12.37 3.73 -1.12
CA LYS A 156 12.41 4.43 -2.42
C LYS A 156 11.63 3.68 -3.50
N ARG A 157 11.75 2.35 -3.58
CA ARG A 157 11.03 1.51 -4.55
C ARG A 157 9.50 1.64 -4.44
N PHE A 158 8.94 1.70 -3.23
CA PHE A 158 7.50 1.86 -3.06
C PHE A 158 7.07 3.27 -3.44
N LEU A 159 7.81 4.29 -3.01
CA LEU A 159 7.54 5.69 -3.37
C LEU A 159 7.56 5.92 -4.89
N LEU A 160 8.51 5.31 -5.59
CA LEU A 160 8.54 5.30 -7.06
C LEU A 160 7.26 4.66 -7.63
N SER A 161 6.81 3.53 -7.09
CA SER A 161 5.60 2.86 -7.59
C SER A 161 4.31 3.67 -7.45
N ILE A 162 4.25 4.59 -6.49
CA ILE A 162 3.09 5.45 -6.24
C ILE A 162 3.23 6.85 -6.88
N ASN A 163 4.26 7.10 -7.70
CA ASN A 163 4.37 8.36 -8.48
C ASN A 163 3.15 8.58 -9.39
N LYS A 164 2.55 7.50 -9.91
CA LYS A 164 1.30 7.55 -10.68
C LYS A 164 0.12 8.16 -9.89
N LEU A 165 0.20 8.19 -8.56
CA LEU A 165 -0.83 8.73 -7.66
C LEU A 165 -0.45 10.12 -7.11
N LEU A 166 0.62 10.74 -7.62
CA LEU A 166 1.17 11.98 -7.06
C LEU A 166 0.15 13.12 -7.01
N SER A 167 -0.66 13.30 -8.07
CA SER A 167 -1.70 14.32 -8.10
C SER A 167 -2.73 14.14 -6.98
N SER A 168 -3.14 12.90 -6.70
CA SER A 168 -4.06 12.58 -5.59
C SER A 168 -3.41 12.83 -4.22
N LEU A 169 -2.13 12.48 -4.07
CA LEU A 169 -1.37 12.77 -2.84
C LEU A 169 -1.26 14.28 -2.59
N MET A 170 -0.99 15.07 -3.63
CA MET A 170 -0.94 16.53 -3.55
C MET A 170 -2.30 17.13 -3.19
N LEU A 171 -3.40 16.64 -3.79
CA LEU A 171 -4.75 17.09 -3.43
C LEU A 171 -5.09 16.80 -1.96
N LEU A 172 -4.72 15.62 -1.45
CA LEU A 172 -4.91 15.30 -0.03
C LEU A 172 -4.01 16.14 0.88
N ALA A 173 -2.78 16.42 0.45
CA ALA A 173 -1.87 17.30 1.18
C ALA A 173 -2.44 18.73 1.31
N LEU A 174 -3.03 19.28 0.24
CA LEU A 174 -3.74 20.58 0.26
C LEU A 174 -4.92 20.59 1.25
N ARG A 175 -5.52 19.42 1.52
CA ARG A 175 -6.56 19.23 2.55
C ARG A 175 -5.97 18.97 3.96
N GLU A 176 -4.68 19.24 4.17
CA GLU A 176 -3.94 18.99 5.40
C GLU A 176 -3.96 17.52 5.87
N ASN A 177 -4.00 16.57 4.94
CA ASN A 177 -3.88 15.16 5.28
C ASN A 177 -2.44 14.81 5.68
N GLN A 178 -2.23 14.46 6.95
CA GLN A 178 -0.92 14.15 7.51
C GLN A 178 -0.19 13.03 6.77
N SER A 179 -0.88 11.94 6.42
CA SER A 179 -0.28 10.78 5.74
C SER A 179 0.27 11.15 4.35
N SER A 180 -0.46 12.00 3.63
CA SER A 180 0.00 12.52 2.34
C SER A 180 1.18 13.46 2.50
N LEU A 181 1.14 14.38 3.47
CA LEU A 181 2.28 15.27 3.77
C LEU A 181 3.55 14.47 4.11
N ASP A 182 3.44 13.46 4.98
CA ASP A 182 4.55 12.58 5.34
C ASP A 182 5.10 11.83 4.12
N THR A 183 4.21 11.40 3.22
CA THR A 183 4.58 10.71 1.99
C THR A 183 5.31 11.63 1.01
N LEU A 184 4.80 12.84 0.78
CA LEU A 184 5.44 13.82 -0.10
C LEU A 184 6.81 14.24 0.44
N CYS A 185 6.95 14.45 1.75
CA CYS A 185 8.24 14.69 2.37
C CYS A 185 9.18 13.49 2.22
N ALA A 186 8.69 12.26 2.40
CA ALA A 186 9.50 11.05 2.19
C ALA A 186 9.94 10.88 0.72
N MET A 187 9.11 11.31 -0.24
CA MET A 187 9.46 11.33 -1.66
C MET A 187 10.60 12.32 -1.94
N LEU A 188 10.60 13.49 -1.31
CA LEU A 188 11.71 14.44 -1.40
C LEU A 188 12.98 13.91 -0.72
N ASP A 189 12.86 13.42 0.52
CA ASP A 189 13.98 12.90 1.32
C ASP A 189 14.72 11.74 0.61
N LEU A 190 13.99 10.89 -0.13
CA LEU A 190 14.56 9.73 -0.84
C LEU A 190 14.79 9.96 -2.34
N ASP A 191 14.60 11.20 -2.82
CA ASP A 191 14.65 11.58 -4.23
C ASP A 191 13.88 10.59 -5.12
N ALA A 192 12.62 10.36 -4.75
CA ALA A 192 11.72 9.38 -5.35
C ALA A 192 10.65 10.04 -6.22
N VAL A 193 10.97 11.15 -6.87
CA VAL A 193 10.10 11.87 -7.82
C VAL A 193 10.76 11.84 -9.19
N GLU A 194 10.09 11.28 -10.20
CA GLU A 194 10.71 11.02 -11.51
C GLU A 194 10.92 12.28 -12.36
N ASN A 195 10.02 13.27 -12.27
CA ASN A 195 10.04 14.48 -13.09
C ASN A 195 10.38 15.73 -12.25
N HIS A 196 11.22 16.62 -12.78
CA HIS A 196 11.55 17.90 -12.18
C HIS A 196 10.32 18.79 -11.97
N ASP A 197 9.40 18.86 -12.93
CA ASP A 197 8.17 19.66 -12.82
C ASP A 197 7.29 19.14 -11.69
N ASN A 198 7.14 17.81 -11.59
CA ASN A 198 6.42 17.17 -10.50
C ASN A 198 7.05 17.48 -9.13
N LYS A 199 8.38 17.57 -9.07
CA LYS A 199 9.11 17.94 -7.86
C LYS A 199 8.83 19.39 -7.46
N LEU A 200 8.81 20.32 -8.42
CA LEU A 200 8.45 21.72 -8.18
C LEU A 200 6.99 21.86 -7.71
N GLN A 201 6.06 21.16 -8.35
CA GLN A 201 4.65 21.16 -7.95
C GLN A 201 4.45 20.58 -6.55
N LEU A 202 5.15 19.49 -6.22
CA LEU A 202 5.13 18.90 -4.87
C LEU A 202 5.65 19.89 -3.83
N ILE A 203 6.78 20.55 -4.08
CA ILE A 203 7.36 21.56 -3.19
C ILE A 203 6.36 22.70 -2.97
N SER A 204 5.81 23.26 -4.06
CA SER A 204 4.81 24.31 -4.00
C SER A 204 3.57 23.89 -3.19
N THR A 205 3.14 22.63 -3.33
CA THR A 205 2.03 22.07 -2.55
C THR A 205 2.34 22.03 -1.05
N LEU A 206 3.54 21.58 -0.67
CA LEU A 206 3.96 21.55 0.73
C LEU A 206 4.03 22.97 1.31
N GLU A 207 4.63 23.91 0.59
CA GLU A 207 4.78 25.31 1.01
C GLU A 207 3.43 26.04 1.15
N SER A 208 2.42 25.62 0.39
CA SER A 208 1.06 26.18 0.44
C SER A 208 0.26 25.77 1.67
N THR A 209 0.76 24.84 2.49
CA THR A 209 0.07 24.36 3.71
C THR A 209 0.90 24.65 4.96
N PRO A 210 0.29 25.05 6.10
CA PRO A 210 1.02 25.33 7.34
C PRO A 210 1.84 24.13 7.83
N SER A 211 1.20 22.96 7.85
CA SER A 211 1.81 21.69 8.27
C SER A 211 2.91 21.25 7.30
N GLY A 212 2.66 21.32 5.99
CA GLY A 212 3.63 20.97 4.95
C GLY A 212 4.85 21.88 4.93
N LEU A 213 4.69 23.19 5.10
CA LEU A 213 5.78 24.16 5.13
C LEU A 213 6.76 23.85 6.28
N LYS A 214 6.23 23.57 7.48
CA LYS A 214 7.04 23.19 8.64
C LYS A 214 7.79 21.88 8.40
N MET A 215 7.13 20.89 7.81
CA MET A 215 7.73 19.59 7.51
C MET A 215 8.81 19.70 6.44
N TYR A 216 8.56 20.46 5.38
CA TYR A 216 9.49 20.72 4.30
C TYR A 216 10.73 21.50 4.79
N ALA A 217 10.54 22.55 5.61
CA ALA A 217 11.66 23.26 6.22
C ALA A 217 12.58 22.31 7.02
N LYS A 218 11.98 21.42 7.83
CA LYS A 218 12.72 20.40 8.58
C LYS A 218 13.41 19.37 7.68
N ALA A 219 12.83 19.03 6.53
CA ALA A 219 13.46 18.15 5.54
C ALA A 219 14.67 18.83 4.89
N CYS A 220 14.53 20.09 4.46
CA CYS A 220 15.61 20.91 3.92
C CYS A 220 16.77 21.10 4.91
N GLU A 221 16.47 21.28 6.20
CA GLU A 221 17.49 21.34 7.26
C GLU A 221 18.26 20.04 7.39
N ARG A 222 17.57 18.88 7.37
CA ARG A 222 18.22 17.56 7.39
C ARG A 222 19.12 17.36 6.18
N GLN A 223 18.65 17.75 4.99
CA GLN A 223 19.42 17.64 3.75
C GLN A 223 20.69 18.50 3.82
N ARG A 224 20.58 19.76 4.23
CA ARG A 224 21.74 20.65 4.45
C ARG A 224 22.68 20.13 5.52
N ALA A 225 22.15 19.54 6.60
CA ALA A 225 22.97 18.94 7.66
C ALA A 225 23.74 17.73 7.15
N LEU A 226 23.11 16.88 6.33
CA LEU A 226 23.74 15.74 5.68
C LEU A 226 24.84 16.20 4.71
N GLU A 227 24.59 17.21 3.88
CA GLU A 227 25.59 17.80 2.98
C GLU A 227 26.79 18.38 3.74
N ARG A 228 26.55 19.07 4.86
CA ARG A 228 27.63 19.56 5.74
C ARG A 228 28.44 18.43 6.36
N LEU A 229 27.78 17.33 6.77
CA LEU A 229 28.47 16.14 7.27
C LEU A 229 29.30 15.49 6.17
N GLN A 230 28.77 15.39 4.95
CA GLN A 230 29.47 14.85 3.80
C GLN A 230 30.69 15.71 3.43
N GLN A 231 30.55 17.05 3.40
CA GLN A 231 31.68 17.97 3.20
C GLN A 231 32.75 17.83 4.27
N LYS A 232 32.36 17.51 5.51
CA LYS A 232 33.28 17.24 6.62
C LYS A 232 33.77 15.79 6.66
N GLY A 233 33.72 15.05 5.56
CA GLY A 233 34.29 13.70 5.44
C GLY A 233 33.48 12.58 6.12
N GLY A 234 32.20 12.84 6.44
CA GLY A 234 31.24 11.84 6.91
C GLY A 234 31.16 11.62 8.42
N PRO A 235 30.46 10.55 8.84
CA PRO A 235 30.34 10.20 10.25
C PRO A 235 31.67 9.66 10.80
N ARG A 236 31.94 9.94 12.09
CA ARG A 236 33.06 9.32 12.82
C ARG A 236 32.73 7.95 13.38
N GLU A 237 31.46 7.70 13.63
CA GLU A 237 30.97 6.42 14.15
C GLU A 237 29.80 5.93 13.32
N LEU A 238 29.80 4.65 12.98
CA LEU A 238 28.75 4.03 12.17
C LEU A 238 28.42 2.64 12.72
N THR A 239 27.13 2.30 12.77
CA THR A 239 26.64 0.96 13.16
C THR A 239 25.70 0.45 12.07
N LEU A 240 25.90 -0.79 11.63
CA LEU A 240 25.01 -1.43 10.65
C LEU A 240 23.90 -2.25 11.34
N PRO A 241 22.69 -2.32 10.74
CA PRO A 241 21.62 -3.19 11.22
C PRO A 241 22.03 -4.68 11.20
N SER A 242 21.49 -5.48 12.12
CA SER A 242 21.83 -6.92 12.26
C SER A 242 21.58 -7.80 11.03
N ARG A 243 20.78 -7.34 10.07
CA ARG A 243 20.53 -8.08 8.82
C ARG A 243 21.48 -7.71 7.68
N SER A 244 22.38 -6.74 7.90
CA SER A 244 23.26 -6.24 6.86
C SER A 244 24.22 -7.30 6.33
N THR A 245 24.42 -7.29 5.01
CA THR A 245 25.35 -8.16 4.27
C THR A 245 26.57 -7.38 3.77
N ASP A 246 27.52 -8.07 3.14
CA ASP A 246 28.67 -7.44 2.47
C ASP A 246 28.24 -6.43 1.39
N ASP A 247 27.17 -6.74 0.64
CA ASP A 247 26.59 -5.83 -0.36
C ASP A 247 26.06 -4.53 0.27
N ASP A 248 25.37 -4.64 1.42
CA ASP A 248 24.86 -3.46 2.14
C ASP A 248 26.02 -2.58 2.61
N LEU A 249 27.10 -3.18 3.11
CA LEU A 249 28.31 -2.47 3.50
C LEU A 249 28.99 -1.82 2.30
N ALA A 250 29.10 -2.53 1.17
CA ALA A 250 29.68 -2.03 -0.06
C ALA A 250 28.91 -0.80 -0.58
N ILE A 251 27.58 -0.86 -0.64
CA ILE A 251 26.74 0.25 -1.06
C ILE A 251 26.93 1.45 -0.13
N LEU A 252 26.90 1.23 1.18
CA LEU A 252 27.02 2.31 2.16
C LEU A 252 28.38 3.02 2.06
N LEU A 253 29.48 2.26 2.01
CA LEU A 253 30.83 2.83 1.92
C LEU A 253 31.13 3.46 0.56
N SER A 254 30.45 3.02 -0.51
CA SER A 254 30.61 3.60 -1.86
C SER A 254 29.74 4.84 -2.10
N SER A 255 28.67 5.01 -1.32
CA SER A 255 27.69 6.09 -1.52
C SER A 255 27.93 7.33 -0.67
N GLY A 256 28.91 7.32 0.23
CA GLY A 256 29.20 8.47 1.10
C GLY A 256 30.69 8.67 1.35
N PRO A 257 31.12 9.90 1.64
CA PRO A 257 32.47 10.16 2.13
C PRO A 257 32.58 9.58 3.54
N CYS A 258 33.10 8.37 3.70
CA CYS A 258 33.39 7.74 4.99
C CYS A 258 34.86 7.93 5.41
N GLY A 259 35.55 8.93 4.84
CA GLY A 259 36.98 9.15 5.06
C GLY A 259 37.36 9.44 6.51
N ASN A 260 36.43 9.99 7.31
CA ASN A 260 36.64 10.31 8.72
C ASN A 260 36.05 9.27 9.68
N LEU A 261 35.65 8.09 9.17
CA LEU A 261 35.07 7.05 10.00
C LEU A 261 36.15 6.44 10.91
N GLU A 262 36.04 6.65 12.21
CA GLU A 262 36.99 6.18 13.23
C GLU A 262 36.51 4.91 13.93
N SER A 263 35.20 4.70 14.03
CA SER A 263 34.57 3.55 14.68
C SER A 263 33.49 2.92 13.82
N LEU A 264 33.63 1.64 13.50
CA LEU A 264 32.65 0.87 12.74
C LEU A 264 32.19 -0.35 13.54
N ASN A 265 30.89 -0.42 13.80
CA ASN A 265 30.26 -1.54 14.47
C ASN A 265 29.47 -2.41 13.49
N LEU A 266 29.98 -3.62 13.26
CA LEU A 266 29.35 -4.67 12.44
C LEU A 266 28.84 -5.83 13.29
N ALA A 267 28.73 -5.66 14.62
CA ALA A 267 28.29 -6.74 15.49
C ALA A 267 26.90 -7.26 15.11
N PHE A 268 26.73 -8.58 15.20
CA PHE A 268 25.48 -9.29 14.89
C PHE A 268 24.97 -9.09 13.45
N THR A 269 25.86 -8.77 12.50
CA THR A 269 25.53 -8.67 11.07
C THR A 269 25.86 -9.96 10.31
N ASN A 270 25.40 -10.07 9.06
CA ASN A 270 25.67 -11.20 8.17
C ASN A 270 26.87 -10.98 7.25
N VAL A 271 27.75 -10.02 7.56
CA VAL A 271 28.99 -9.77 6.79
C VAL A 271 29.94 -10.97 6.87
N THR A 272 30.67 -11.20 5.78
CA THR A 272 31.62 -12.30 5.60
C THR A 272 33.03 -11.75 5.33
N ASN A 273 34.01 -12.61 5.06
CA ASN A 273 35.38 -12.17 4.72
C ASN A 273 35.45 -11.21 3.53
N ALA A 274 34.42 -11.21 2.66
CA ALA A 274 34.32 -10.28 1.55
C ALA A 274 34.28 -8.81 2.01
N CYS A 275 33.84 -8.52 3.24
CA CYS A 275 33.82 -7.16 3.77
C CYS A 275 35.22 -6.52 3.85
N ALA A 276 36.28 -7.33 3.99
CA ALA A 276 37.66 -6.84 4.17
C ALA A 276 38.12 -5.92 3.02
N GLU A 277 37.71 -6.21 1.78
CA GLU A 277 38.01 -5.40 0.60
C GLU A 277 37.42 -3.98 0.68
N HIS A 278 36.36 -3.80 1.45
CA HIS A 278 35.74 -2.49 1.68
C HIS A 278 36.31 -1.81 2.92
N LEU A 279 36.63 -2.56 3.97
CA LEU A 279 37.18 -2.04 5.22
C LEU A 279 38.57 -1.42 5.04
N ILE A 280 39.41 -2.01 4.18
CA ILE A 280 40.77 -1.49 3.90
C ILE A 280 40.76 -0.08 3.28
N LYS A 281 39.62 0.35 2.72
CA LYS A 281 39.47 1.66 2.08
C LYS A 281 39.15 2.79 3.08
N LEU A 282 39.04 2.49 4.38
CA LEU A 282 38.73 3.46 5.43
C LEU A 282 40.02 3.95 6.12
N PRO A 283 40.58 5.10 5.72
CA PRO A 283 41.91 5.52 6.16
C PRO A 283 41.97 5.96 7.64
N ALA A 284 40.84 6.35 8.22
CA ALA A 284 40.76 6.85 9.59
C ALA A 284 40.25 5.81 10.62
N LEU A 285 39.97 4.57 10.19
CA LEU A 285 39.33 3.56 11.04
C LEU A 285 40.28 3.08 12.13
N LYS A 286 39.86 3.23 13.40
CA LYS A 286 40.62 2.85 14.59
C LYS A 286 39.97 1.69 15.34
N ASN A 287 38.62 1.69 15.38
CA ASN A 287 37.83 0.72 16.11
C ASN A 287 36.94 -0.05 15.13
N LEU A 288 37.05 -1.38 15.12
CA LEU A 288 36.20 -2.25 14.32
C LEU A 288 35.63 -3.35 15.23
N ASN A 289 34.30 -3.42 15.32
CA ASN A 289 33.61 -4.47 16.07
C ASN A 289 33.01 -5.50 15.10
N LEU A 290 33.53 -6.74 15.16
CA LEU A 290 33.09 -7.88 14.36
C LEU A 290 32.40 -8.97 15.19
N TRP A 291 31.93 -8.64 16.40
CA TRP A 291 31.32 -9.62 17.30
C TRP A 291 30.12 -10.33 16.67
N SER A 292 30.08 -11.66 16.72
CA SER A 292 28.98 -12.47 16.18
C SER A 292 28.69 -12.19 14.69
N THR A 293 29.75 -12.05 13.89
CA THR A 293 29.70 -11.98 12.41
C THR A 293 30.06 -13.33 11.78
N ARG A 294 30.11 -13.40 10.44
CA ARG A 294 30.56 -14.58 9.68
C ARG A 294 31.97 -14.41 9.10
N VAL A 295 32.74 -13.48 9.67
CA VAL A 295 34.15 -13.25 9.32
C VAL A 295 34.99 -14.29 10.08
N SER A 296 35.94 -14.94 9.40
CA SER A 296 36.79 -16.02 9.90
C SER A 296 38.27 -15.71 9.75
#